data_AF-K0A537-F1
#
_entry.id   AF-K0A537-F1
#
_cell.length_a   1.000
_cell.length_b   1.000
_cell.length_c   1.000
_cell.angle_alpha   90.00
_cell.angle_beta   90.00
_cell.angle_gamma   90.00
#
_symmetry.space_group_name_H-M   'P 1'
#
loop_
_entity.id
_entity.type
_entity.pdbx_description
1 polymer ?
#
loop_
_entity_poly.entity_id
_entity_poly.type
_entity_poly.pdbx_seq_one_letter_code
_entity_poly.pdbx_strand_id
1 'polypeptide(L)'
;ALERAGIPQEKLMEQRVGVFVGANSHDYETRVLGSAQGVDAHYGTGSSFSAICGRLSHFLGVRGPSLTVDTACSSSLTAIHLACNSLRAAECDIAIVGGVNVIASASIFQSMGQAGALAPDGISKAFDDSADGYGRGEGCGVVILKRQAQAERERHPIVATILGSAVNHDGACAGLTVPNGPAQEALISEALANAGVHPGQVSYVEAHGTGTVLGDPIELNALHNAYRQASPDSPPLTVASVKT
;
A
#
# COMPACT_ATOMS: atom_id res chain seq x y z
N ALA A 1 0.12 -1.85 -17.00
CA ALA A 1 -0.60 -2.86 -16.20
C ALA A 1 -1.68 -3.58 -17.03
N LEU A 2 -2.62 -2.85 -17.64
CA LEU A 2 -3.70 -3.42 -18.48
C LEU A 2 -3.19 -4.30 -19.64
N GLU A 3 -2.18 -3.82 -20.38
CA GLU A 3 -1.55 -4.61 -21.46
C GLU A 3 -0.97 -5.93 -20.95
N ARG A 4 -0.27 -5.91 -19.80
CA ARG A 4 0.27 -7.13 -19.16
C ARG A 4 -0.85 -8.08 -18.69
N ALA A 5 -2.01 -7.54 -18.31
CA ALA A 5 -3.19 -8.32 -17.98
C ALA A 5 -3.94 -8.84 -19.22
N GLY A 6 -3.55 -8.43 -20.43
CA GLY A 6 -4.22 -8.79 -21.68
C GLY A 6 -5.62 -8.16 -21.83
N ILE A 7 -5.87 -7.03 -21.17
CA ILE A 7 -7.18 -6.37 -21.18
C ILE A 7 -7.11 -5.13 -22.10
N PRO A 8 -7.70 -5.18 -23.30
CA PRO A 8 -7.75 -4.03 -24.20
C PRO A 8 -8.68 -2.94 -23.65
N GLN A 9 -8.40 -1.68 -23.99
CA GLN A 9 -9.12 -0.53 -23.44
C GLN A 9 -10.62 -0.55 -23.80
N GLU A 10 -10.96 -1.04 -24.99
CA GLU A 10 -12.33 -1.13 -25.47
C GLU A 10 -13.21 -1.98 -24.54
N LYS A 11 -12.65 -3.07 -23.98
CA LYS A 11 -13.35 -3.94 -23.02
C LYS A 11 -13.56 -3.31 -21.65
N LEU A 12 -12.83 -2.24 -21.31
CA LEU A 12 -13.01 -1.54 -20.04
C LEU A 12 -14.29 -0.72 -20.04
N MET A 13 -14.65 -0.13 -21.18
CA MET A 13 -15.86 0.69 -21.30
C MET A 13 -17.15 -0.14 -21.22
N GLU A 14 -17.07 -1.44 -21.46
CA GLU A 14 -18.17 -2.40 -21.34
C GLU A 14 -18.41 -2.88 -19.90
N GLN A 15 -17.50 -2.56 -18.98
CA GLN A 15 -17.51 -3.06 -17.59
C GLN A 15 -17.51 -1.91 -16.58
N ARG A 16 -17.93 -2.21 -15.35
CA ARG A 16 -17.73 -1.28 -14.23
C ARG A 16 -16.31 -1.43 -13.71
N VAL A 17 -15.42 -0.56 -14.15
CA VAL A 17 -14.02 -0.57 -13.71
C VAL A 17 -13.80 0.49 -12.65
N GLY A 18 -13.38 0.07 -11.45
CA GLY A 18 -13.00 0.96 -10.35
C GLY A 18 -11.50 1.31 -10.40
N VAL A 19 -11.14 2.46 -9.82
CA VAL A 19 -9.78 2.98 -9.73
C VAL A 19 -9.49 3.39 -8.29
N PHE A 20 -8.50 2.76 -7.67
CA PHE A 20 -8.13 2.96 -6.27
C PHE A 20 -6.63 3.24 -6.21
N VAL A 21 -6.22 4.44 -5.81
CA VAL A 21 -4.80 4.80 -5.76
C VAL A 21 -4.41 5.28 -4.37
N GLY A 22 -3.41 4.62 -3.80
CA GLY A 22 -2.70 5.13 -2.63
C GLY A 22 -1.72 6.21 -3.06
N ALA A 23 -1.87 7.42 -2.55
CA ALA A 23 -0.93 8.51 -2.77
C ALA A 23 -0.79 9.32 -1.50
N ASN A 24 0.43 9.77 -1.23
CA ASN A 24 0.73 10.69 -0.14
C ASN A 24 1.69 11.77 -0.66
N SER A 25 1.90 12.82 0.14
CA SER A 25 2.77 13.97 -0.17
C SER A 25 2.21 15.00 -1.16
N HIS A 26 2.10 16.26 -0.72
CA HIS A 26 1.65 17.42 -1.51
C HIS A 26 2.83 18.37 -1.83
N ASP A 27 4.04 17.82 -1.93
CA ASP A 27 5.26 18.62 -2.06
C ASP A 27 5.39 19.29 -3.43
N TYR A 28 4.88 18.64 -4.49
CA TYR A 28 4.77 19.28 -5.81
C TYR A 28 3.80 20.47 -5.78
N GLU A 29 2.65 20.32 -5.11
CA GLU A 29 1.69 21.40 -4.95
C GLU A 29 2.31 22.61 -4.25
N THR A 30 3.01 22.35 -3.14
CA THR A 30 3.72 23.37 -2.36
C THR A 30 4.79 24.07 -3.20
N ARG A 31 5.52 23.31 -4.02
CA ARG A 31 6.53 23.86 -4.94
C ARG A 31 5.91 24.78 -6.00
N VAL A 32 4.76 24.43 -6.57
CA VAL A 32 4.08 25.26 -7.58
C VAL A 32 3.57 26.56 -6.95
N LEU A 33 2.96 26.48 -5.76
CA LEU A 33 2.51 27.67 -5.01
C LEU A 33 3.65 28.64 -4.67
N GLY A 34 4.83 28.10 -4.37
CA GLY A 34 6.04 28.91 -4.09
C GLY A 34 6.77 29.41 -5.34
N SER A 35 6.32 29.07 -6.55
CA SER A 35 7.00 29.44 -7.79
C SER A 35 6.73 30.90 -8.18
N ALA A 36 7.72 31.55 -8.81
CA ALA A 36 7.56 32.92 -9.32
C ALA A 36 6.51 33.05 -10.43
N GLN A 37 6.16 31.92 -11.08
CA GLN A 37 5.14 31.85 -12.14
C GLN A 37 3.72 31.85 -11.57
N GLY A 38 3.56 31.57 -10.28
CA GLY A 38 2.25 31.46 -9.63
C GLY A 38 1.47 30.22 -10.09
N VAL A 39 0.14 30.30 -9.98
CA VAL A 39 -0.78 29.22 -10.38
C VAL A 39 -1.57 29.62 -11.63
N ASP A 40 -1.84 28.64 -12.49
CA ASP A 40 -2.69 28.80 -13.67
C ASP A 40 -3.98 27.97 -13.54
N ALA A 41 -4.75 27.89 -14.64
CA ALA A 41 -5.98 27.10 -14.68
C ALA A 41 -5.77 25.59 -14.51
N HIS A 42 -4.54 25.09 -14.72
CA HIS A 42 -4.21 23.67 -14.59
C HIS A 42 -3.82 23.28 -13.18
N TYR A 43 -3.43 24.24 -12.34
CA TYR A 43 -3.02 24.00 -10.95
C TYR A 43 -3.94 23.00 -10.22
N GLY A 44 -5.25 23.32 -10.12
CA GLY A 44 -6.18 22.50 -9.32
C GLY A 44 -6.26 21.03 -9.78
N THR A 45 -6.27 20.78 -11.09
CA THR A 45 -6.32 19.40 -11.63
C THR A 45 -4.94 18.76 -11.77
N GLY A 46 -3.87 19.55 -11.76
CA GLY A 46 -2.49 19.11 -11.88
C GLY A 46 -1.88 18.66 -10.56
N SER A 47 -2.35 19.19 -9.43
CA SER A 47 -1.81 18.89 -8.09
C SER A 47 -2.76 18.13 -7.16
N SER A 48 -4.08 18.18 -7.37
CA SER A 48 -5.03 17.53 -6.46
C SER A 48 -4.91 16.01 -6.47
N PHE A 49 -4.92 15.39 -5.29
CA PHE A 49 -4.96 13.93 -5.14
C PHE A 49 -6.18 13.31 -5.82
N SER A 50 -7.36 13.95 -5.72
CA SER A 50 -8.57 13.47 -6.39
C SER A 50 -8.41 13.37 -7.92
N ALA A 51 -7.58 14.22 -8.50
CA ALA A 51 -7.30 14.21 -9.93
C ALA A 51 -6.44 13.02 -10.37
N ILE A 52 -5.73 12.34 -9.46
CA ILE A 52 -4.96 11.13 -9.77
C ILE A 52 -5.90 10.04 -10.32
N CYS A 53 -6.88 9.62 -9.52
CA CYS A 53 -7.87 8.65 -9.97
C CYS A 53 -8.82 9.23 -11.00
N GLY A 54 -9.23 10.50 -10.86
CA GLY A 54 -10.12 11.16 -11.82
C GLY A 54 -9.54 11.19 -13.24
N ARG A 55 -8.24 11.44 -13.39
CA ARG A 55 -7.54 11.45 -14.68
C ARG A 55 -7.43 10.06 -15.28
N LEU A 56 -7.13 9.04 -14.48
CA LEU A 56 -7.14 7.64 -14.94
C LEU A 56 -8.53 7.23 -15.40
N SER A 57 -9.56 7.53 -14.61
CA SER A 57 -10.95 7.21 -14.93
C SER A 57 -11.41 7.92 -16.22
N HIS A 58 -11.09 9.20 -16.36
CA HIS A 58 -11.38 9.99 -17.55
C HIS A 58 -10.66 9.45 -18.79
N PHE A 59 -9.35 9.21 -18.70
CA PHE A 59 -8.53 8.75 -19.82
C PHE A 59 -8.96 7.36 -20.33
N LEU A 60 -9.31 6.46 -19.40
CA LEU A 60 -9.73 5.10 -19.73
C LEU A 60 -11.23 4.99 -20.06
N GLY A 61 -12.02 6.05 -19.83
CA GLY A 61 -13.46 6.07 -20.05
C GLY A 61 -14.25 5.20 -19.07
N VAL A 62 -13.73 4.94 -17.88
CA VAL A 62 -14.32 4.02 -16.90
C VAL A 62 -15.20 4.73 -15.86
N ARG A 63 -16.15 3.98 -15.29
CA ARG A 63 -17.28 4.55 -14.51
C ARG A 63 -17.54 3.87 -13.15
N GLY A 64 -16.62 3.04 -12.67
CA GLY A 64 -16.70 2.46 -11.32
C GLY A 64 -16.23 3.45 -10.24
N PRO A 65 -16.14 3.00 -8.97
CA PRO A 65 -15.60 3.82 -7.88
C PRO A 65 -14.21 4.36 -8.21
N SER A 66 -13.93 5.63 -7.94
CA SER A 66 -12.68 6.30 -8.28
C SER A 66 -12.17 7.10 -7.09
N LEU A 67 -11.22 6.55 -6.34
CA LEU A 67 -10.84 7.03 -5.01
C LEU A 67 -9.33 7.10 -4.86
N THR A 68 -8.85 8.24 -4.37
CA THR A 68 -7.46 8.38 -3.90
C THR A 68 -7.45 8.33 -2.38
N VAL A 69 -6.53 7.55 -1.82
CA VAL A 69 -6.49 7.24 -0.39
C VAL A 69 -5.12 7.63 0.17
N ASP A 70 -5.14 8.34 1.29
CA ASP A 70 -3.94 8.67 2.05
C ASP A 70 -4.05 8.12 3.47
N THR A 71 -3.37 7.00 3.71
CA THR A 71 -3.08 6.44 5.03
C THR A 71 -1.56 6.35 5.24
N ALA A 72 -0.81 7.33 4.71
CA ALA A 72 0.64 7.40 4.74
C ALA A 72 1.32 6.16 4.12
N CYS A 73 2.07 5.38 4.91
CA CYS A 73 2.86 4.24 4.44
C CYS A 73 2.00 3.05 3.98
N SER A 74 0.76 2.95 4.47
CA SER A 74 -0.15 1.83 4.14
C SER A 74 -1.09 2.13 2.97
N SER A 75 -1.03 3.34 2.37
CA SER A 75 -2.01 3.81 1.38
C SER A 75 -2.27 2.83 0.23
N SER A 76 -1.22 2.19 -0.31
CA SER A 76 -1.36 1.23 -1.41
C SER A 76 -2.06 -0.07 -0.98
N LEU A 77 -1.79 -0.58 0.22
CA LEU A 77 -2.47 -1.75 0.78
C LEU A 77 -3.91 -1.44 1.19
N THR A 78 -4.17 -0.24 1.71
CA THR A 78 -5.54 0.25 1.98
C THR A 78 -6.34 0.37 0.68
N ALA A 79 -5.73 0.86 -0.40
CA ALA A 79 -6.36 0.89 -1.73
C ALA A 79 -6.69 -0.51 -2.24
N ILE A 80 -5.80 -1.50 -2.04
CA ILE A 80 -6.06 -2.91 -2.34
C ILE A 80 -7.24 -3.45 -1.52
N HIS A 81 -7.28 -3.18 -0.21
CA HIS A 81 -8.37 -3.61 0.66
C HIS A 81 -9.73 -3.08 0.16
N LEU A 82 -9.82 -1.79 -0.14
CA LEU A 82 -11.04 -1.15 -0.64
C LEU A 82 -11.46 -1.72 -2.00
N ALA A 83 -10.50 -1.94 -2.91
CA ALA A 83 -10.75 -2.55 -4.21
C ALA A 83 -11.29 -3.99 -4.08
N CYS A 84 -10.71 -4.79 -3.19
CA CYS A 84 -11.19 -6.14 -2.90
C CYS A 84 -12.63 -6.13 -2.38
N ASN A 85 -12.97 -5.19 -1.48
CA ASN A 85 -14.33 -5.04 -0.97
C ASN A 85 -15.30 -4.61 -2.07
N SER A 86 -14.93 -3.65 -2.91
CA SER A 86 -15.74 -3.17 -4.04
C SER A 86 -15.99 -4.28 -5.09
N LEU A 87 -14.98 -5.12 -5.37
CA LEU A 87 -15.13 -6.29 -6.24
C LEU A 87 -16.06 -7.34 -5.62
N ARG A 88 -15.96 -7.61 -4.30
CA ARG A 88 -16.83 -8.56 -3.59
C ARG A 88 -18.27 -8.08 -3.51
N ALA A 89 -18.48 -6.79 -3.26
CA ALA A 89 -19.78 -6.14 -3.26
C ALA A 89 -20.39 -5.96 -4.66
N ALA A 90 -19.65 -6.36 -5.71
CA ALA A 90 -20.03 -6.16 -7.11
C ALA A 90 -20.37 -4.70 -7.44
N GLU A 91 -19.65 -3.75 -6.84
CA GLU A 91 -19.66 -2.34 -7.24
C GLU A 91 -18.79 -2.10 -8.48
N CYS A 92 -17.77 -2.95 -8.66
CA CYS A 92 -16.97 -3.06 -9.88
C CYS A 92 -16.70 -4.52 -10.27
N ASP A 93 -16.29 -4.72 -11.53
CA ASP A 93 -15.96 -6.01 -12.14
C ASP A 93 -14.44 -6.16 -12.38
N ILE A 94 -13.76 -5.02 -12.51
CA ILE A 94 -12.31 -4.89 -12.57
C ILE A 94 -11.94 -3.73 -11.64
N ALA A 95 -10.87 -3.87 -10.88
CA ALA A 95 -10.28 -2.76 -10.14
C ALA A 95 -8.84 -2.52 -10.60
N ILE A 96 -8.55 -1.28 -10.97
CA ILE A 96 -7.19 -0.77 -11.19
C ILE A 96 -6.72 -0.23 -9.85
N VAL A 97 -5.70 -0.86 -9.27
CA VAL A 97 -5.20 -0.46 -7.95
C VAL A 97 -3.76 -0.02 -8.07
N GLY A 98 -3.45 1.18 -7.59
CA GLY A 98 -2.12 1.76 -7.69
C GLY A 98 -1.60 2.30 -6.37
N GLY A 99 -0.29 2.55 -6.34
CA GLY A 99 0.40 3.30 -5.31
C GLY A 99 1.45 4.20 -5.97
N VAL A 100 1.54 5.46 -5.59
CA VAL A 100 2.53 6.39 -6.11
C VAL A 100 3.13 7.27 -5.00
N ASN A 101 4.45 7.43 -5.04
CA ASN A 101 5.19 8.40 -4.26
C ASN A 101 6.28 9.03 -5.14
N VAL A 102 6.30 10.36 -5.19
CA VAL A 102 7.31 11.17 -5.87
C VAL A 102 7.79 12.22 -4.89
N ILE A 103 9.09 12.48 -4.87
CA ILE A 103 9.75 13.44 -4.00
C ILE A 103 10.06 14.68 -4.84
N ALA A 104 9.10 15.60 -4.89
CA ALA A 104 9.25 16.87 -5.59
C ALA A 104 9.96 17.96 -4.76
N SER A 105 10.16 17.74 -3.45
CA SER A 105 10.87 18.66 -2.55
C SER A 105 11.70 17.95 -1.47
N ALA A 106 12.73 18.63 -0.99
CA ALA A 106 13.52 18.23 0.17
C ALA A 106 12.81 18.46 1.53
N SER A 107 11.67 19.18 1.56
CA SER A 107 11.01 19.58 2.82
C SER A 107 10.65 18.39 3.71
N ILE A 108 10.16 17.29 3.13
CA ILE A 108 9.82 16.08 3.89
C ILE A 108 11.09 15.39 4.42
N PHE A 109 12.19 15.40 3.65
CA PHE A 109 13.48 14.90 4.15
C PHE A 109 13.95 15.67 5.38
N GLN A 110 13.84 17.00 5.35
CA GLN A 110 14.22 17.85 6.47
C GLN A 110 13.36 17.57 7.71
N SER A 111 12.04 17.49 7.53
CA SER A 111 11.10 17.19 8.62
C SER A 111 11.35 15.81 9.24
N MET A 112 11.51 14.77 8.41
CA MET A 112 11.76 13.41 8.89
C MET A 112 13.16 13.25 9.50
N GLY A 113 14.16 13.97 8.98
CA GLY A 113 15.49 14.03 9.56
C GLY A 113 15.49 14.70 10.95
N GLN A 114 14.74 15.80 11.12
CA GLN A 114 14.55 16.42 12.43
C GLN A 114 13.79 15.53 13.42
N ALA A 115 12.87 14.70 12.92
CA ALA A 115 12.18 13.69 13.73
C ALA A 115 13.04 12.47 14.08
N GLY A 116 14.28 12.38 13.55
CA GLY A 116 15.17 11.24 13.76
C GLY A 116 14.69 9.95 13.06
N ALA A 117 13.84 10.07 12.05
CA ALA A 117 13.25 8.91 11.37
C ALA A 117 14.11 8.37 10.21
N LEU A 118 15.04 9.19 9.69
CA LEU A 118 15.85 8.84 8.53
C LEU A 118 17.22 8.26 8.93
N ALA A 119 17.62 7.19 8.26
CA ALA A 119 18.97 6.67 8.37
C ALA A 119 19.97 7.69 7.79
N PRO A 120 21.08 8.01 8.49
CA PRO A 120 22.10 8.95 8.00
C PRO A 120 22.74 8.56 6.67
N ASP A 121 22.85 7.26 6.38
CA ASP A 121 23.35 6.71 5.12
C ASP A 121 22.25 6.50 4.06
N GLY A 122 20.99 6.73 4.43
CA GLY A 122 19.83 6.59 3.56
C GLY A 122 19.43 5.15 3.24
N ILE A 123 19.94 4.16 3.97
CA ILE A 123 19.67 2.73 3.75
C ILE A 123 18.74 2.20 4.84
N SER A 124 17.67 1.50 4.47
CA SER A 124 16.78 0.87 5.47
C SER A 124 17.34 -0.49 5.87
N LYS A 125 17.97 -0.59 7.04
CA LYS A 125 18.63 -1.83 7.51
C LYS A 125 17.64 -2.69 8.31
N ALA A 126 16.57 -3.13 7.64
CA ALA A 126 15.47 -3.82 8.30
C ALA A 126 15.96 -5.03 9.12
N PHE A 127 15.64 -5.02 10.41
CA PHE A 127 15.94 -6.08 11.39
C PHE A 127 17.44 -6.30 11.70
N ASP A 128 18.32 -5.40 11.27
CA ASP A 128 19.74 -5.43 11.60
C ASP A 128 20.02 -4.71 12.94
N ASP A 129 21.09 -5.12 13.65
CA ASP A 129 21.52 -4.46 14.90
C ASP A 129 21.94 -2.99 14.68
N SER A 130 22.34 -2.65 13.45
CA SER A 130 22.71 -1.31 13.02
C SER A 130 21.55 -0.47 12.46
N ALA A 131 20.31 -0.92 12.61
CA ALA A 131 19.10 -0.20 12.23
C ALA A 131 19.04 1.20 12.89
N ASP A 132 19.05 2.26 12.08
CA ASP A 132 19.18 3.66 12.52
C ASP A 132 18.20 4.61 11.82
N GLY A 133 17.16 4.08 11.18
CA GLY A 133 16.13 4.82 10.45
C GLY A 133 15.84 4.21 9.08
N TYR A 134 14.98 4.87 8.31
CA TYR A 134 14.63 4.41 6.95
C TYR A 134 15.22 5.31 5.87
N GLY A 135 15.44 4.72 4.69
CA GLY A 135 15.74 5.42 3.44
C GLY A 135 14.47 5.80 2.69
N ARG A 136 14.35 7.06 2.23
CA ARG A 136 13.21 7.47 1.39
C ARG A 136 13.44 7.06 -0.06
N GLY A 137 12.45 6.41 -0.67
CA GLY A 137 12.44 6.06 -2.08
C GLY A 137 11.24 6.63 -2.82
N GLU A 138 11.33 6.66 -4.15
CA GLU A 138 10.24 6.97 -5.07
C GLU A 138 9.72 5.69 -5.73
N GLY A 139 8.47 5.71 -6.20
CA GLY A 139 7.94 4.57 -6.91
C GLY A 139 6.50 4.75 -7.38
N CYS A 140 6.16 4.00 -8.42
CA CYS A 140 4.79 3.86 -8.88
C CYS A 140 4.54 2.39 -9.23
N GLY A 141 3.51 1.79 -8.65
CA GLY A 141 3.10 0.41 -8.89
C GLY A 141 1.61 0.33 -9.17
N VAL A 142 1.21 -0.55 -10.09
CA VAL A 142 -0.20 -0.77 -10.43
C VAL A 142 -0.46 -2.26 -10.64
N VAL A 143 -1.51 -2.77 -9.99
CA VAL A 143 -2.05 -4.12 -10.17
C VAL A 143 -3.49 -4.05 -10.70
N ILE A 144 -3.89 -5.08 -11.44
CA ILE A 144 -5.25 -5.24 -11.94
C ILE A 144 -5.89 -6.38 -11.16
N LEU A 145 -7.01 -6.10 -10.50
CA LEU A 145 -7.75 -7.07 -9.70
C LEU A 145 -9.07 -7.43 -10.37
N LYS A 146 -9.41 -8.72 -10.31
CA LYS A 146 -10.71 -9.27 -10.71
C LYS A 146 -11.10 -10.34 -9.71
N ARG A 147 -12.41 -10.62 -9.61
CA ARG A 147 -12.86 -11.85 -8.94
C ARG A 147 -12.28 -13.06 -9.67
N GLN A 148 -11.71 -14.01 -8.94
CA GLN A 148 -11.03 -15.18 -9.53
C GLN A 148 -11.91 -15.92 -10.55
N ALA A 149 -13.16 -16.22 -10.18
CA ALA A 149 -14.10 -16.88 -11.09
C ALA A 149 -14.35 -16.10 -12.39
N GLN A 150 -14.25 -14.76 -12.36
CA GLN A 150 -14.35 -13.93 -13.56
C GLN A 150 -13.08 -14.00 -14.40
N ALA A 151 -11.89 -13.93 -13.77
CA ALA A 151 -10.62 -14.08 -14.48
C ALA A 151 -10.52 -15.44 -15.18
N GLU A 152 -10.97 -16.51 -14.52
CA GLU A 152 -11.03 -17.87 -15.10
C GLU A 152 -11.99 -17.95 -16.30
N ARG A 153 -13.22 -17.43 -16.16
CA ARG A 153 -14.20 -17.40 -17.26
C ARG A 153 -13.69 -16.64 -18.48
N GLU A 154 -13.01 -15.53 -18.25
CA GLU A 154 -12.44 -14.68 -19.31
C GLU A 154 -11.06 -15.15 -19.79
N ARG A 155 -10.50 -16.20 -19.16
CA ARG A 155 -9.15 -16.73 -19.43
C ARG A 155 -8.04 -15.67 -19.31
N HIS A 156 -8.18 -14.76 -18.35
CA HIS A 156 -7.12 -13.83 -18.00
C HIS A 156 -6.04 -14.53 -17.15
N PRO A 157 -4.76 -14.18 -17.34
CA PRO A 157 -3.67 -14.75 -16.54
C PRO A 157 -3.82 -14.36 -15.07
N ILE A 158 -3.71 -15.34 -14.18
CA ILE A 158 -3.74 -15.14 -12.72
C ILE A 158 -2.31 -15.25 -12.21
N VAL A 159 -1.75 -14.13 -11.74
CA VAL A 159 -0.38 -14.08 -11.18
C VAL A 159 -0.36 -14.53 -9.72
N ALA A 160 -1.38 -14.13 -8.95
CA ALA A 160 -1.58 -14.50 -7.56
C ALA A 160 -3.04 -14.28 -7.15
N THR A 161 -3.45 -14.85 -6.02
CA THR A 161 -4.79 -14.67 -5.44
C THR A 161 -4.69 -13.98 -4.09
N ILE A 162 -5.47 -12.92 -3.89
CA ILE A 162 -5.63 -12.26 -2.58
C ILE A 162 -6.71 -13.01 -1.80
N LEU A 163 -6.31 -13.81 -0.81
CA LEU A 163 -7.23 -14.60 0.00
C LEU A 163 -7.99 -13.73 1.00
N GLY A 164 -7.29 -12.82 1.68
CA GLY A 164 -7.85 -11.92 2.68
C GLY A 164 -7.01 -10.66 2.87
N SER A 165 -7.59 -9.69 3.55
CA SER A 165 -6.96 -8.41 3.89
C SER A 165 -7.68 -7.80 5.08
N ALA A 166 -7.00 -6.97 5.86
CA ALA A 166 -7.58 -6.20 6.95
C ALA A 166 -6.91 -4.81 7.04
N VAL A 167 -7.57 -3.85 7.67
CA VAL A 167 -7.05 -2.51 7.97
C VAL A 167 -7.56 -2.11 9.35
N ASN A 168 -6.67 -1.65 10.24
CA ASN A 168 -7.03 -1.11 11.54
C ASN A 168 -6.17 0.13 11.87
N HIS A 169 -6.24 0.60 13.12
CA HIS A 169 -5.44 1.73 13.60
C HIS A 169 -4.89 1.41 14.99
N ASP A 170 -3.73 1.98 15.31
CA ASP A 170 -3.04 1.82 16.60
C ASP A 170 -3.83 2.35 17.82
N GLY A 171 -4.93 3.08 17.58
CA GLY A 171 -5.74 3.72 18.61
C GLY A 171 -4.93 4.65 19.53
N ALA A 172 -5.29 4.65 20.81
CA ALA A 172 -4.54 5.36 21.84
C ALA A 172 -3.31 4.54 22.25
N CYS A 173 -2.13 4.95 21.76
CA CYS A 173 -0.83 4.35 22.09
C CYS A 173 0.12 5.40 22.71
N ALA A 174 1.38 5.04 22.93
CA ALA A 174 2.37 5.87 23.61
C ALA A 174 2.69 7.21 22.91
N GLY A 175 2.31 7.36 21.65
CA GLY A 175 2.40 8.60 20.89
C GLY A 175 1.84 8.41 19.48
N LEU A 176 1.38 9.49 18.84
CA LEU A 176 0.69 9.42 17.53
C LEU A 176 1.48 8.65 16.45
N THR A 177 2.81 8.73 16.49
CA THR A 177 3.71 8.11 15.51
C THR A 177 4.44 6.88 16.07
N VAL A 178 4.08 6.41 17.26
CA VAL A 178 4.69 5.24 17.89
C VAL A 178 3.88 4.00 17.52
N PRO A 179 4.49 2.98 16.91
CA PRO A 179 3.79 1.78 16.49
C PRO A 179 3.24 0.98 17.67
N ASN A 180 2.13 0.26 17.45
CA ASN A 180 1.47 -0.54 18.47
C ASN A 180 1.48 -2.05 18.13
N GLY A 181 2.32 -2.82 18.84
CA GLY A 181 2.44 -4.28 18.65
C GLY A 181 1.11 -5.04 18.74
N PRO A 182 0.33 -4.91 19.82
CA PRO A 182 -0.99 -5.53 19.92
C PRO A 182 -1.95 -5.18 18.76
N ALA A 183 -1.91 -3.95 18.24
CA ALA A 183 -2.72 -3.57 17.08
C ALA A 183 -2.26 -4.28 15.80
N GLN A 184 -0.95 -4.45 15.60
CA GLN A 184 -0.40 -5.24 14.50
C GLN A 184 -0.75 -6.73 14.61
N GLU A 185 -0.69 -7.32 15.81
CA GLU A 185 -1.10 -8.71 16.06
C GLU A 185 -2.59 -8.93 15.72
N ALA A 186 -3.45 -8.01 16.15
CA ALA A 186 -4.87 -8.03 15.84
C ALA A 186 -5.12 -7.90 14.33
N LEU A 187 -4.39 -6.99 13.66
CA LEU A 187 -4.47 -6.80 12.21
C LEU A 187 -4.13 -8.08 11.44
N ILE A 188 -3.03 -8.75 11.81
CA ILE A 188 -2.59 -9.99 11.18
C ILE A 188 -3.61 -11.10 11.42
N SER A 189 -4.10 -11.23 12.66
CA SER A 189 -5.09 -12.23 13.03
C SER A 189 -6.40 -12.05 12.25
N GLU A 190 -6.85 -10.81 12.08
CA GLU A 190 -8.03 -10.49 11.27
C GLU A 190 -7.80 -10.78 9.79
N ALA A 191 -6.64 -10.43 9.23
CA ALA A 191 -6.31 -10.73 7.84
C ALA A 191 -6.30 -12.24 7.56
N LEU A 192 -5.74 -13.05 8.48
CA LEU A 192 -5.76 -14.51 8.43
C LEU A 192 -7.18 -15.08 8.52
N ALA A 193 -8.00 -14.54 9.43
CA ALA A 193 -9.41 -14.93 9.56
C ALA A 193 -10.21 -14.61 8.29
N ASN A 194 -10.05 -13.40 7.74
CA ASN A 194 -10.67 -12.98 6.49
C ASN A 194 -10.20 -13.83 5.28
N ALA A 195 -8.99 -14.37 5.35
CA ALA A 195 -8.44 -15.28 4.35
C ALA A 195 -8.89 -16.74 4.53
N GLY A 196 -9.39 -17.12 5.73
CA GLY A 196 -9.60 -18.51 6.10
C GLY A 196 -8.30 -19.34 6.14
N VAL A 197 -7.17 -18.70 6.47
CA VAL A 197 -5.83 -19.30 6.44
C VAL A 197 -5.33 -19.49 7.86
N HIS A 198 -4.83 -20.68 8.17
CA HIS A 198 -4.15 -20.93 9.45
C HIS A 198 -2.75 -20.30 9.44
N PRO A 199 -2.28 -19.66 10.54
CA PRO A 199 -0.99 -18.97 10.55
C PRO A 199 0.18 -19.84 10.10
N GLY A 200 0.20 -21.12 10.48
CA GLY A 200 1.23 -22.08 10.05
C GLY A 200 1.24 -22.46 8.57
N GLN A 201 0.26 -22.00 7.78
CA GLN A 201 0.28 -22.14 6.31
C GLN A 201 1.02 -21.00 5.62
N VAL A 202 1.38 -19.93 6.34
CA VAL A 202 2.14 -18.80 5.81
C VAL A 202 3.63 -19.10 5.95
N SER A 203 4.34 -19.12 4.83
CA SER A 203 5.78 -19.40 4.78
C SER A 203 6.63 -18.13 4.74
N TYR A 204 6.06 -17.01 4.30
CA TYR A 204 6.77 -15.77 4.04
C TYR A 204 5.95 -14.54 4.42
N VAL A 205 6.60 -13.55 5.03
CA VAL A 205 6.06 -12.20 5.25
C VAL A 205 6.99 -11.19 4.61
N GLU A 206 6.43 -10.42 3.68
CA GLU A 206 6.99 -9.14 3.25
C GLU A 206 6.62 -8.08 4.29
N ALA A 207 7.56 -7.70 5.13
CA ALA A 207 7.33 -6.85 6.29
C ALA A 207 7.27 -5.35 5.93
N HIS A 208 6.77 -4.55 6.87
CA HIS A 208 6.97 -3.11 6.84
C HIS A 208 8.46 -2.77 6.95
N GLY A 209 9.20 -3.42 7.86
CA GLY A 209 10.67 -3.51 7.91
C GLY A 209 11.35 -2.22 7.52
N THR A 210 11.26 -1.23 8.41
CA THR A 210 11.70 0.14 8.13
C THR A 210 13.16 0.38 8.49
N GLY A 211 13.80 -0.52 9.23
CA GLY A 211 15.14 -0.27 9.75
C GLY A 211 15.14 0.72 10.91
N THR A 212 14.01 0.88 11.61
CA THR A 212 13.93 1.80 12.75
C THR A 212 14.17 1.06 14.06
N VAL A 213 14.98 1.64 14.95
CA VAL A 213 15.36 1.07 16.25
C VAL A 213 14.15 0.59 17.07
N LEU A 214 13.06 1.36 17.04
CA LEU A 214 11.84 1.04 17.79
C LEU A 214 10.86 0.15 17.01
N GLY A 215 10.68 0.41 15.71
CA GLY A 215 9.64 -0.24 14.92
C GLY A 215 9.93 -1.69 14.62
N ASP A 216 11.18 -2.01 14.26
CA ASP A 216 11.57 -3.35 13.82
C ASP A 216 11.40 -4.41 14.94
N PRO A 217 11.80 -4.17 16.20
CA PRO A 217 11.50 -5.10 17.29
C PRO A 217 10.00 -5.26 17.57
N ILE A 218 9.20 -4.18 17.44
CA ILE A 218 7.76 -4.24 17.66
C ILE A 218 7.09 -5.10 16.59
N GLU A 219 7.47 -4.92 15.33
CA GLU A 219 6.94 -5.69 14.20
C GLU A 219 7.31 -7.17 14.30
N LEU A 220 8.58 -7.49 14.58
CA LEU A 220 9.01 -8.89 14.73
C LEU A 220 8.29 -9.60 15.89
N ASN A 221 8.07 -8.92 17.01
CA ASN A 221 7.31 -9.49 18.13
C ASN A 221 5.84 -9.73 17.75
N ALA A 222 5.21 -8.78 17.04
CA ALA A 222 3.85 -8.95 16.56
C ALA A 222 3.72 -10.12 15.57
N LEU A 223 4.66 -10.24 14.63
CA LEU A 223 4.72 -11.37 13.70
C LEU A 223 4.93 -12.69 14.45
N HIS A 224 5.86 -12.74 15.41
CA HIS A 224 6.09 -13.92 16.23
C HIS A 224 4.83 -14.36 16.96
N ASN A 225 4.11 -13.43 17.58
CA ASN A 225 2.89 -13.73 18.35
C ASN A 225 1.73 -14.16 17.45
N ALA A 226 1.51 -13.48 16.32
CA ALA A 226 0.40 -13.77 15.42
C ALA A 226 0.60 -15.06 14.60
N TYR A 227 1.85 -15.36 14.21
CA TYR A 227 2.18 -16.56 13.43
C TYR A 227 2.66 -17.73 14.29
N ARG A 228 2.59 -17.62 15.62
CA ARG A 228 3.09 -18.65 16.53
C ARG A 228 2.42 -19.98 16.25
N GLN A 229 3.24 -20.97 15.91
CA GLN A 229 2.75 -22.32 15.63
C GLN A 229 2.69 -23.14 16.91
N ALA A 230 1.75 -24.09 16.98
CA ALA A 230 1.61 -24.98 18.12
C ALA A 230 2.71 -26.07 18.18
N SER A 231 3.36 -26.38 17.05
CA SER A 231 4.37 -27.42 16.96
C SER A 231 5.79 -26.85 16.87
N PRO A 232 6.74 -27.31 17.70
CA PRO A 232 8.15 -26.95 17.59
C PRO A 232 8.82 -27.39 16.27
N ASP A 233 8.26 -28.41 15.60
CA ASP A 233 8.83 -29.00 14.38
C ASP A 233 8.42 -28.27 13.10
N SER A 234 7.60 -27.23 13.21
CA SER A 234 7.18 -26.45 12.06
C SER A 234 8.34 -25.63 11.48
N PRO A 235 8.43 -25.50 10.14
CA PRO A 235 9.43 -24.65 9.53
C PRO A 235 9.27 -23.20 10.00
N PRO A 236 10.36 -22.46 10.19
CA PRO A 236 10.29 -21.07 10.63
C PRO A 236 9.62 -20.19 9.56
N LEU A 237 8.92 -19.15 10.01
CA LEU A 237 8.41 -18.11 9.14
C LEU A 237 9.58 -17.30 8.59
N THR A 238 9.67 -17.15 7.26
CA THR A 238 10.66 -16.27 6.65
C THR A 238 10.12 -14.84 6.62
N VAL A 239 10.92 -13.88 7.08
CA VAL A 239 10.56 -12.46 7.09
C VAL A 239 11.64 -11.70 6.33
N ALA A 240 11.25 -10.82 5.42
CA ALA A 240 12.15 -9.90 4.73
C ALA A 240 11.45 -8.58 4.39
N SER A 241 12.20 -7.62 3.88
CA SER A 241 11.69 -6.32 3.45
C SER A 241 12.40 -5.86 2.17
N VAL A 242 11.62 -5.49 1.17
CA VAL A 242 12.05 -4.90 -0.10
C VAL A 242 12.71 -3.54 0.07
N LYS A 243 12.66 -2.95 1.28
CA LYS A 243 13.25 -1.63 1.58
C LYS A 243 14.77 -1.70 1.85
N THR A 244 15.31 -2.90 2.00
CA THR A 244 16.74 -3.16 2.25
C THR A 244 17.61 -2.89 1.03
#